data_AF-A0A965RVS6-F1
#
_entry.id   AF-A0A965RVS6-F1
#
_cell.length_a   1.000
_cell.length_b   1.000
_cell.length_c   1.000
_cell.angle_alpha   90.00
_cell.angle_beta   90.00
_cell.angle_gamma   90.00
#
_symmetry.space_group_name_H-M   'P 1'
#
loop_
_entity.id
_entity.type
_entity.pdbx_description
1 polymer ?
#
loop_
_entity_poly.entity_id
_entity_poly.type
_entity_poly.pdbx_seq_one_letter_code
_entity_poly.pdbx_strand_id
1 'polypeptide(L)'
;MKFIGYLFFLFGYRVNHLFRRIKSKILKVNKQEKIDYLHKRIIKYPKLESIEKTISDLVEKNMSITRFGDGEYHLCLGKSIGFQEFTFRLGFRMFKILSDSKSESCMIGIIPYQLNGINEYSTDFWYENIDYVLKFFNKNTLYYNARITRELTNENIMHLKKAWEKRDVIFITGKGSRFSENHTIFDNVASKQSLFTTARNAWSDYNQTYKNVLIAAKSISNPIVICAIGPTASILAYDLSIINIQCLDIGHITNIYDKLFLNADKPENLPIQ
;
A
#
# COMPACT_ATOMS: atom_id res chain seq x y z
N MET A 1 -1.05 20.00 -2.93
CA MET A 1 -0.83 20.85 -1.70
C MET A 1 0.67 21.12 -1.49
N LYS A 2 1.09 22.34 -1.11
CA LYS A 2 2.51 22.66 -0.79
C LYS A 2 2.90 22.16 0.62
N PHE A 3 4.20 22.06 0.92
CA PHE A 3 4.76 21.55 2.19
C PHE A 3 4.14 22.22 3.44
N ILE A 4 4.06 23.55 3.46
CA ILE A 4 3.44 24.33 4.56
C ILE A 4 1.94 23.99 4.70
N GLY A 5 1.24 23.81 3.58
CA GLY A 5 -0.17 23.41 3.59
C GLY A 5 -0.38 22.04 4.25
N TYR A 6 0.55 21.11 4.06
CA TYR A 6 0.50 19.80 4.70
C TYR A 6 0.67 19.88 6.23
N LEU A 7 1.46 20.83 6.73
CA LEU A 7 1.56 21.06 8.17
C LEU A 7 0.22 21.54 8.77
N PHE A 8 -0.44 22.50 8.13
CA PHE A 8 -1.78 22.95 8.55
C PHE A 8 -2.83 21.85 8.44
N PHE A 9 -2.74 21.02 7.40
CA PHE A 9 -3.57 19.83 7.23
C PHE A 9 -3.42 18.88 8.44
N LEU A 10 -2.18 18.56 8.84
CA LEU A 10 -1.91 17.69 10.00
C LEU A 10 -2.37 18.32 11.31
N PHE A 11 -2.18 19.63 11.49
CA PHE A 11 -2.68 20.34 12.67
C PHE A 11 -4.21 20.24 12.78
N GLY A 12 -4.91 20.57 11.69
CA GLY A 12 -6.37 20.45 11.65
C GLY A 12 -6.84 19.01 11.90
N TYR A 13 -6.14 18.01 11.35
CA TYR A 13 -6.44 16.61 11.59
C TYR A 13 -6.36 16.27 13.08
N ARG A 14 -5.28 16.65 13.76
CA ARG A 14 -5.08 16.35 15.19
C ARG A 14 -6.21 16.92 16.06
N VAL A 15 -6.61 18.16 15.80
CA VAL A 15 -7.71 18.81 16.53
C VAL A 15 -9.04 18.07 16.30
N ASN A 16 -9.38 17.77 15.03
CA ASN A 16 -10.63 17.09 14.69
C ASN A 16 -10.67 15.64 15.17
N HIS A 17 -9.55 14.93 15.08
CA HIS A 17 -9.39 13.55 15.54
C HIS A 17 -9.60 13.47 17.05
N LEU A 18 -8.98 14.38 17.82
CA LEU A 18 -9.17 14.47 19.26
C LEU A 18 -10.65 14.74 19.61
N PHE A 19 -11.28 15.71 18.95
CA PHE A 19 -12.69 16.03 19.18
C PHE A 19 -13.61 14.83 18.91
N ARG A 20 -13.38 14.09 17.80
CA ARG A 20 -14.16 12.88 17.48
C ARG A 20 -14.01 11.81 18.54
N ARG A 21 -12.79 11.55 19.02
CA ARG A 21 -12.56 10.53 20.04
C ARG A 21 -13.23 10.90 21.36
N ILE A 22 -13.16 12.16 21.76
CA ILE A 22 -13.86 12.66 22.94
C ILE A 22 -15.38 12.51 22.77
N LYS A 23 -15.92 12.99 21.65
CA LYS A 23 -17.36 12.88 21.34
C LYS A 23 -17.83 11.42 21.33
N SER A 24 -17.09 10.53 20.69
CA SER A 24 -17.39 9.10 20.61
C SER A 24 -17.49 8.46 22.00
N LYS A 25 -16.55 8.81 22.90
CA LYS A 25 -16.54 8.32 24.29
C LYS A 25 -17.67 8.92 25.13
N ILE A 26 -17.88 10.23 25.07
CA ILE A 26 -18.88 10.92 25.90
C ILE A 26 -20.30 10.54 25.48
N LEU A 27 -20.58 10.55 24.18
CA LEU A 27 -21.92 10.26 23.65
C LEU A 27 -22.17 8.77 23.43
N LYS A 28 -21.19 7.90 23.73
CA LYS A 28 -21.26 6.45 23.50
C LYS A 28 -21.75 6.11 22.08
N VAL A 29 -21.14 6.76 21.08
CA VAL A 29 -21.54 6.60 19.68
C VAL A 29 -21.41 5.14 19.26
N ASN A 30 -22.54 4.52 18.94
CA ASN A 30 -22.61 3.10 18.65
C ASN A 30 -22.17 2.79 17.21
N LYS A 31 -22.03 1.50 16.89
CA LYS A 31 -21.56 1.05 15.57
C LYS A 31 -22.47 1.53 14.43
N GLN A 32 -23.79 1.51 14.61
CA GLN A 32 -24.73 1.93 13.58
C GLN A 32 -24.61 3.43 13.28
N GLU A 33 -24.48 4.27 14.32
CA GLU A 33 -24.27 5.71 14.13
C GLU A 33 -22.97 6.02 13.38
N LYS A 34 -21.90 5.26 13.64
CA LYS A 34 -20.64 5.35 12.88
C LYS A 34 -20.88 4.95 11.41
N ILE A 35 -21.59 3.86 11.17
CA ILE A 35 -21.92 3.39 9.82
C ILE A 35 -22.75 4.44 9.07
N ASP A 36 -23.78 5.02 9.68
CA ASP A 36 -24.61 6.06 9.07
C ASP A 36 -23.80 7.32 8.74
N TYR A 37 -22.88 7.70 9.64
CA TYR A 37 -21.93 8.78 9.40
C TYR A 37 -21.06 8.49 8.17
N LEU A 38 -20.58 7.25 8.06
CA LEU A 38 -19.73 6.76 6.98
C LEU A 38 -20.48 6.65 5.64
N HIS A 39 -21.74 6.22 5.62
CA HIS A 39 -22.56 6.16 4.41
C HIS A 39 -22.69 7.52 3.74
N LYS A 40 -22.85 8.60 4.52
CA LYS A 40 -22.95 9.98 3.97
C LYS A 40 -21.67 10.45 3.25
N ARG A 41 -20.55 9.74 3.42
CA ARG A 41 -19.24 10.08 2.85
C ARG A 41 -18.81 9.20 1.68
N ILE A 42 -19.48 8.06 1.47
CA ILE A 42 -19.14 7.12 0.39
C ILE A 42 -19.13 7.78 -0.98
N ILE A 43 -20.06 8.71 -1.22
CA ILE A 43 -20.22 9.43 -2.48
C ILE A 43 -19.01 10.31 -2.83
N LYS A 44 -18.15 10.62 -1.85
CA LYS A 44 -16.95 11.42 -2.05
C LYS A 44 -15.71 10.57 -2.30
N TYR A 45 -15.78 9.26 -2.08
CA TYR A 45 -14.67 8.34 -2.31
C TYR A 45 -14.38 8.24 -3.81
N PRO A 46 -13.12 8.24 -4.25
CA PRO A 46 -12.80 8.18 -5.67
C PRO A 46 -13.24 6.85 -6.30
N LYS A 47 -13.38 6.86 -7.63
CA LYS A 47 -13.57 5.63 -8.41
C LYS A 47 -12.34 4.73 -8.28
N LEU A 48 -12.60 3.44 -8.20
CA LEU A 48 -11.61 2.42 -7.91
C LEU A 48 -11.84 1.20 -8.81
N GLU A 49 -10.78 0.72 -9.44
CA GLU A 49 -10.82 -0.52 -10.21
C GLU A 49 -11.00 -1.77 -9.32
N SER A 50 -11.50 -2.84 -9.92
CA SER A 50 -11.61 -4.14 -9.24
C SER A 50 -10.22 -4.78 -9.04
N ILE A 51 -10.15 -5.81 -8.19
CA ILE A 51 -8.92 -6.59 -7.98
C ILE A 51 -8.50 -7.26 -9.30
N GLU A 52 -9.45 -7.89 -9.98
CA GLU A 52 -9.25 -8.61 -11.25
C GLU A 52 -8.73 -7.67 -12.34
N LYS A 53 -9.35 -6.48 -12.46
CA LYS A 53 -8.93 -5.49 -13.45
C LYS A 53 -7.55 -4.92 -13.14
N THR A 54 -7.25 -4.70 -11.85
CA THR A 54 -5.92 -4.25 -11.42
C THR A 54 -4.86 -5.30 -11.79
N ILE A 55 -5.12 -6.58 -11.56
CA ILE A 55 -4.18 -7.67 -11.90
C ILE A 55 -4.01 -7.82 -13.40
N SER A 56 -5.11 -7.81 -14.17
CA SER A 56 -5.06 -7.86 -15.64
C SER A 56 -4.22 -6.71 -16.19
N ASP A 57 -4.45 -5.47 -15.75
CA ASP A 57 -3.64 -4.35 -16.22
C ASP A 57 -2.17 -4.46 -15.81
N LEU A 58 -1.85 -5.02 -14.64
CA LEU A 58 -0.46 -5.23 -14.21
C LEU A 58 0.29 -6.21 -15.12
N VAL A 59 -0.40 -7.27 -15.53
CA VAL A 59 0.14 -8.31 -16.42
C VAL A 59 0.27 -7.77 -17.85
N GLU A 60 -0.71 -7.02 -18.33
CA GLU A 60 -0.82 -6.62 -19.75
C GLU A 60 -0.08 -5.31 -20.08
N LYS A 61 -0.01 -4.36 -19.15
CA LYS A 61 0.48 -3.00 -19.43
C LYS A 61 1.91 -2.73 -18.95
N ASN A 62 2.56 -3.71 -18.32
CA ASN A 62 3.91 -3.58 -17.75
C ASN A 62 4.09 -2.36 -16.83
N MET A 63 3.02 -1.95 -16.15
CA MET A 63 3.04 -0.80 -15.24
C MET A 63 3.56 -1.21 -13.86
N SER A 64 4.06 -0.22 -13.13
CA SER A 64 4.32 -0.35 -11.70
C SER A 64 3.03 -0.24 -10.88
N ILE A 65 3.08 -0.65 -9.63
CA ILE A 65 2.02 -0.37 -8.67
C ILE A 65 2.59 0.03 -7.32
N THR A 66 2.07 1.14 -6.80
CA THR A 66 2.19 1.52 -5.39
C THR A 66 0.88 1.22 -4.70
N ARG A 67 0.90 0.79 -3.44
CA ARG A 67 -0.34 0.53 -2.68
C ARG A 67 -0.39 1.36 -1.41
N PHE A 68 -1.59 1.82 -1.07
CA PHE A 68 -1.89 2.61 0.12
C PHE A 68 -3.02 1.94 0.90
N GLY A 69 -2.66 1.34 2.04
CA GLY A 69 -3.57 0.78 3.02
C GLY A 69 -3.86 1.72 4.19
N ASP A 70 -4.46 1.17 5.24
CA ASP A 70 -4.72 1.89 6.49
C ASP A 70 -3.43 2.37 7.16
N GLY A 71 -2.35 1.58 7.08
CA GLY A 71 -1.02 1.96 7.56
C GLY A 71 -0.46 3.20 6.85
N GLU A 72 -0.48 3.23 5.52
CA GLU A 72 -0.02 4.40 4.75
C GLU A 72 -0.92 5.61 4.98
N TYR A 73 -2.24 5.42 5.14
CA TYR A 73 -3.14 6.51 5.52
C TYR A 73 -2.80 7.08 6.89
N HIS A 74 -2.49 6.24 7.89
CA HIS A 74 -2.02 6.71 9.18
C HIS A 74 -0.74 7.56 9.08
N LEU A 75 0.21 7.15 8.25
CA LEU A 75 1.44 7.91 8.00
C LEU A 75 1.15 9.25 7.29
N CYS A 76 0.25 9.27 6.30
CA CYS A 76 -0.27 10.51 5.70
C CYS A 76 -0.95 11.44 6.72
N LEU A 77 -1.50 10.89 7.80
CA LEU A 77 -2.14 11.63 8.89
C LEU A 77 -1.19 11.98 10.05
N GLY A 78 0.11 11.72 9.90
CA GLY A 78 1.10 12.07 10.92
C GLY A 78 1.16 11.10 12.10
N LYS A 79 0.78 9.84 11.90
CA LYS A 79 0.79 8.78 12.92
C LYS A 79 1.76 7.67 12.52
N SER A 80 2.61 7.28 13.46
CA SER A 80 3.45 6.08 13.33
C SER A 80 2.60 4.81 13.32
N ILE A 81 3.13 3.75 12.70
CA ILE A 81 2.54 2.42 12.68
C ILE A 81 3.56 1.42 13.24
N GLY A 82 3.11 0.19 13.55
CA GLY A 82 3.92 -0.78 14.31
C GLY A 82 5.35 -0.99 13.81
N PHE A 83 5.57 -0.98 12.50
CA PHE A 83 6.88 -1.25 11.88
C PHE A 83 7.47 -0.04 11.13
N GLN A 84 6.85 1.13 11.22
CA GLN A 84 7.35 2.35 10.56
C GLN A 84 6.94 3.60 11.34
N GLU A 85 7.94 4.30 11.88
CA GLU A 85 7.77 5.60 12.50
C GLU A 85 7.41 6.66 11.46
N PHE A 86 6.53 7.57 11.86
CA PHE A 86 6.21 8.74 11.05
C PHE A 86 7.43 9.67 10.97
N THR A 87 7.74 10.07 9.75
CA THR A 87 8.53 11.28 9.50
C THR A 87 7.72 12.21 8.62
N PHE A 88 7.90 13.52 8.79
CA PHE A 88 7.18 14.50 7.97
C PHE A 88 7.41 14.25 6.47
N ARG A 89 8.65 13.92 6.09
CA ARG A 89 9.02 13.63 4.70
C ARG A 89 8.28 12.39 4.17
N LEU A 90 8.19 11.31 4.94
CA LEU A 90 7.47 10.08 4.57
C LEU A 90 5.98 10.37 4.32
N GLY A 91 5.29 10.95 5.31
CA GLY A 91 3.86 11.24 5.20
C GLY A 91 3.56 12.26 4.09
N PHE A 92 4.39 13.28 3.93
CA PHE A 92 4.22 14.27 2.84
C PHE A 92 4.39 13.64 1.46
N ARG A 93 5.39 12.75 1.29
CA ARG A 93 5.62 12.03 0.04
C ARG A 93 4.43 11.15 -0.33
N MET A 94 3.91 10.38 0.62
CA MET A 94 2.72 9.55 0.42
C MET A 94 1.49 10.39 0.06
N PHE A 95 1.25 11.47 0.81
CA PHE A 95 0.17 12.41 0.53
C PHE A 95 0.26 12.94 -0.91
N LYS A 96 1.47 13.32 -1.34
CA LYS A 96 1.72 13.85 -2.69
C LYS A 96 1.46 12.82 -3.80
N ILE A 97 1.83 11.57 -3.59
CA ILE A 97 1.56 10.49 -4.56
C ILE A 97 0.04 10.28 -4.67
N LEU A 98 -0.67 10.23 -3.54
CA LEU A 98 -2.12 10.08 -3.53
C LEU A 98 -2.86 11.24 -4.18
N SER A 99 -2.46 12.49 -3.92
CA SER A 99 -3.24 13.67 -4.30
C SER A 99 -2.91 14.24 -5.67
N ASP A 100 -1.64 14.16 -6.07
CA ASP A 100 -1.12 14.96 -7.17
C ASP A 100 -0.39 14.10 -8.23
N SER A 101 -0.39 12.76 -8.11
CA SER A 101 0.23 11.89 -9.12
C SER A 101 -0.48 12.01 -10.48
N LYS A 102 0.34 12.14 -11.53
CA LYS A 102 -0.05 12.04 -12.94
C LYS A 102 0.74 10.95 -13.66
N SER A 103 1.20 9.94 -12.92
CA SER A 103 2.05 8.89 -13.50
C SER A 103 1.24 8.07 -14.50
N GLU A 104 1.78 7.94 -15.71
CA GLU A 104 1.28 7.01 -16.74
C GLU A 104 1.93 5.63 -16.62
N SER A 105 3.01 5.50 -15.84
CA SER A 105 3.77 4.27 -15.65
C SER A 105 3.51 3.56 -14.31
N CYS A 106 2.64 4.13 -13.46
CA CYS A 106 2.37 3.60 -12.12
C CYS A 106 0.90 3.71 -11.71
N MET A 107 0.33 2.55 -11.39
CA MET A 107 -0.97 2.43 -10.78
C MET A 107 -0.93 2.88 -9.33
N ILE A 108 -1.85 3.78 -8.96
CA ILE A 108 -2.01 4.22 -7.57
C ILE A 108 -3.08 3.36 -6.91
N GLY A 109 -2.62 2.34 -6.18
CA GLY A 109 -3.45 1.40 -5.45
C GLY A 109 -3.98 1.99 -4.14
N ILE A 110 -5.29 2.01 -3.92
CA ILE A 110 -5.91 2.42 -2.65
C ILE A 110 -6.86 1.32 -2.15
N ILE A 111 -7.07 1.24 -0.83
CA ILE A 111 -8.06 0.31 -0.29
C ILE A 111 -9.49 0.76 -0.65
N PRO A 112 -10.41 -0.16 -0.99
CA PRO A 112 -11.80 0.19 -1.20
C PRO A 112 -12.44 0.64 0.10
N TYR A 113 -13.36 1.59 -0.02
CA TYR A 113 -14.24 1.98 1.07
C TYR A 113 -15.47 1.07 1.07
N GLN A 114 -15.40 -0.03 1.81
CA GLN A 114 -16.49 -0.99 1.94
C GLN A 114 -17.18 -0.83 3.29
N LEU A 115 -18.50 -0.63 3.25
CA LEU A 115 -19.33 -0.53 4.46
C LEU A 115 -20.08 -1.82 4.81
N ASN A 116 -20.11 -2.78 3.89
CA ASN A 116 -20.74 -4.07 4.12
C ASN A 116 -19.74 -5.03 4.77
N GLY A 117 -20.12 -5.66 5.88
CA GLY A 117 -19.28 -6.65 6.56
C GLY A 117 -18.02 -6.07 7.24
N ILE A 118 -17.93 -4.75 7.42
CA ILE A 118 -16.81 -4.13 8.14
C ILE A 118 -16.79 -4.57 9.61
N ASN A 119 -15.62 -5.05 10.02
CA ASN A 119 -15.34 -5.33 11.43
C ASN A 119 -15.26 -4.02 12.23
N GLU A 120 -15.22 -4.14 13.55
CA GLU A 120 -15.19 -2.99 14.46
C GLU A 120 -13.93 -2.13 14.26
N TYR A 121 -12.76 -2.77 14.13
CA TYR A 121 -11.50 -2.09 13.85
C TYR A 121 -11.57 -1.19 12.61
N SER A 122 -12.08 -1.71 11.49
CA SER A 122 -12.21 -0.96 10.24
C SER A 122 -13.25 0.15 10.36
N THR A 123 -14.36 -0.12 11.06
CA THR A 123 -15.39 0.89 11.33
C THR A 123 -14.80 2.09 12.08
N ASP A 124 -14.02 1.83 13.12
CA ASP A 124 -13.38 2.86 13.94
C ASP A 124 -12.30 3.61 13.18
N PHE A 125 -11.45 2.89 12.45
CA PHE A 125 -10.46 3.50 11.56
C PHE A 125 -11.13 4.49 10.61
N TRP A 126 -12.16 4.06 9.87
CA TRP A 126 -12.81 4.94 8.90
C TRP A 126 -13.55 6.09 9.60
N TYR A 127 -14.30 5.84 10.67
CA TYR A 127 -15.05 6.86 11.38
C TYR A 127 -14.16 8.00 11.89
N GLU A 128 -12.98 7.65 12.40
CA GLU A 128 -12.02 8.61 12.92
C GLU A 128 -11.30 9.41 11.82
N ASN A 129 -11.13 8.84 10.62
CA ASN A 129 -10.17 9.35 9.64
C ASN A 129 -10.79 9.80 8.30
N ILE A 130 -12.01 9.36 7.96
CA ILE A 130 -12.59 9.48 6.61
C ILE A 130 -12.58 10.91 6.06
N ASP A 131 -12.92 11.94 6.85
CA ASP A 131 -13.01 13.32 6.33
C ASP A 131 -11.64 13.90 5.96
N TYR A 132 -10.56 13.34 6.49
CA TYR A 132 -9.20 13.69 6.13
C TYR A 132 -8.64 12.77 5.05
N VAL A 133 -8.96 11.47 5.10
CA VAL A 133 -8.58 10.51 4.07
C VAL A 133 -9.17 10.90 2.71
N LEU A 134 -10.42 11.37 2.65
CA LEU A 134 -11.04 11.87 1.42
C LEU A 134 -10.30 13.06 0.79
N LYS A 135 -9.49 13.80 1.56
CA LYS A 135 -8.69 14.92 1.05
C LYS A 135 -7.36 14.45 0.44
N PHE A 136 -7.03 13.17 0.54
CA PHE A 136 -5.87 12.59 -0.13
C PHE A 136 -6.09 12.41 -1.61
N PHE A 137 -7.34 12.22 -2.03
CA PHE A 137 -7.62 11.76 -3.38
C PHE A 137 -8.00 12.91 -4.31
N ASN A 138 -7.57 12.79 -5.55
CA ASN A 138 -8.05 13.61 -6.64
C ASN A 138 -9.29 12.94 -7.27
N LYS A 139 -10.41 13.66 -7.30
CA LYS A 139 -11.69 13.14 -7.82
C LYS A 139 -11.67 12.79 -9.30
N ASN A 140 -10.73 13.37 -10.06
CA ASN A 140 -10.60 13.14 -11.49
C ASN A 140 -9.58 12.04 -11.81
N THR A 141 -9.04 11.36 -10.80
CA THR A 141 -8.09 10.27 -10.95
C THR A 141 -8.80 8.93 -10.77
N LEU A 142 -8.56 8.00 -11.68
CA LEU A 142 -8.89 6.60 -11.50
C LEU A 142 -7.83 5.96 -10.59
N TYR A 143 -8.27 5.29 -9.53
CA TYR A 143 -7.37 4.53 -8.65
C TYR A 143 -7.51 3.04 -8.88
N TYR A 144 -6.49 2.30 -8.47
CA TYR A 144 -6.41 0.84 -8.55
C TYR A 144 -6.57 0.18 -7.19
N ASN A 145 -6.79 -1.13 -7.15
CA ASN A 145 -7.11 -1.78 -5.88
C ASN A 145 -5.85 -2.16 -5.09
N ALA A 146 -5.64 -1.58 -3.90
CA ALA A 146 -4.52 -1.95 -3.02
C ALA A 146 -4.64 -3.36 -2.41
N ARG A 147 -5.82 -3.99 -2.50
CA ARG A 147 -6.09 -5.31 -1.91
C ARG A 147 -5.66 -6.49 -2.79
N ILE A 148 -4.94 -6.22 -3.89
CA ILE A 148 -4.26 -7.25 -4.70
C ILE A 148 -3.18 -8.06 -3.96
N THR A 149 -3.07 -7.89 -2.63
CA THR A 149 -2.15 -8.61 -1.73
C THR A 149 -2.86 -9.00 -0.42
N ARG A 150 -4.20 -9.05 -0.42
CA ARG A 150 -5.03 -9.30 0.78
C ARG A 150 -6.23 -10.20 0.52
N GLU A 151 -6.98 -9.91 -0.54
CA GLU A 151 -8.31 -10.50 -0.80
C GLU A 151 -8.34 -11.23 -2.14
N LEU A 152 -7.24 -11.92 -2.47
CA LEU A 152 -7.12 -12.65 -3.72
C LEU A 152 -7.83 -14.00 -3.65
N THR A 153 -8.28 -14.48 -4.81
CA THR A 153 -8.63 -15.89 -5.06
C THR A 153 -7.43 -16.67 -5.61
N ASN A 154 -7.56 -17.99 -5.73
CA ASN A 154 -6.55 -18.84 -6.35
C ASN A 154 -6.30 -18.42 -7.81
N GLU A 155 -7.37 -18.10 -8.56
CA GLU A 155 -7.29 -17.63 -9.95
C GLU A 155 -6.57 -16.29 -10.03
N ASN A 156 -6.83 -15.38 -9.10
CA ASN A 156 -6.13 -14.09 -9.05
C ASN A 156 -4.62 -14.28 -8.84
N ILE A 157 -4.21 -15.16 -7.93
CA ILE A 157 -2.79 -15.48 -7.70
C ILE A 157 -2.15 -16.03 -8.97
N MET A 158 -2.80 -17.01 -9.61
CA MET A 158 -2.27 -17.63 -10.83
C MET A 158 -2.17 -16.62 -11.97
N HIS A 159 -3.11 -15.68 -12.06
CA HIS A 159 -3.03 -14.59 -13.03
C HIS A 159 -1.88 -13.63 -12.71
N LEU A 160 -1.76 -13.19 -11.46
CA LEU A 160 -0.71 -12.27 -11.03
C LEU A 160 0.69 -12.84 -11.26
N LYS A 161 0.89 -14.15 -11.11
CA LYS A 161 2.16 -14.84 -11.41
C LYS A 161 2.68 -14.59 -12.83
N LYS A 162 1.80 -14.28 -13.79
CA LYS A 162 2.19 -13.95 -15.17
C LYS A 162 2.98 -12.64 -15.27
N ALA A 163 2.84 -11.73 -14.30
CA ALA A 163 3.55 -10.44 -14.32
C ALA A 163 5.08 -10.59 -14.22
N TRP A 164 5.57 -11.69 -13.64
CA TRP A 164 7.00 -12.00 -13.48
C TRP A 164 7.43 -13.32 -14.14
N GLU A 165 6.58 -13.90 -14.98
CA GLU A 165 6.88 -15.16 -15.66
C GLU A 165 8.09 -15.03 -16.59
N LYS A 166 9.10 -15.88 -16.39
CA LYS A 166 10.36 -15.94 -17.16
C LYS A 166 11.10 -14.60 -17.19
N ARG A 167 10.96 -13.78 -16.14
CA ARG A 167 11.67 -12.50 -15.99
C ARG A 167 12.80 -12.60 -14.99
N ASP A 168 13.80 -11.74 -15.17
CA ASP A 168 14.84 -11.49 -14.18
C ASP A 168 14.30 -10.51 -13.13
N VAL A 169 14.19 -10.98 -11.87
CA VAL A 169 13.51 -10.25 -10.80
C VAL A 169 14.50 -9.74 -9.76
N ILE A 170 14.36 -8.47 -9.38
CA ILE A 170 15.05 -7.90 -8.21
C ILE A 170 14.07 -7.85 -7.05
N PHE A 171 14.29 -8.67 -6.04
CA PHE A 171 13.51 -8.66 -4.80
C PHE A 171 14.06 -7.63 -3.81
N ILE A 172 13.16 -6.95 -3.12
CA ILE A 172 13.49 -6.03 -2.02
C ILE A 172 12.63 -6.36 -0.82
N THR A 173 13.28 -6.84 0.23
CA THR A 173 12.60 -7.27 1.46
C THR A 173 13.38 -6.87 2.71
N GLY A 174 12.70 -6.84 3.85
CA GLY A 174 13.35 -6.65 5.15
C GLY A 174 14.10 -7.90 5.57
N LYS A 175 15.33 -7.76 6.10
CA LYS A 175 16.07 -8.90 6.68
C LYS A 175 15.25 -9.56 7.78
N GLY A 176 14.99 -10.87 7.65
CA GLY A 176 14.21 -11.62 8.63
C GLY A 176 12.71 -11.29 8.63
N SER A 177 12.19 -10.67 7.57
CA SER A 177 10.76 -10.49 7.39
C SER A 177 10.07 -11.75 6.88
N ARG A 178 8.73 -11.75 6.91
CA ARG A 178 7.88 -12.87 6.47
C ARG A 178 7.83 -13.04 4.95
N PHE A 179 8.21 -12.02 4.19
CA PHE A 179 8.25 -12.12 2.74
C PHE A 179 9.51 -12.89 2.33
N SER A 180 9.32 -13.97 1.58
CA SER A 180 10.40 -14.82 1.09
C SER A 180 10.50 -14.77 -0.42
N GLU A 181 11.67 -14.39 -0.94
CA GLU A 181 12.02 -14.47 -2.36
C GLU A 181 12.18 -15.91 -2.88
N ASN A 182 12.25 -16.87 -1.96
CA ASN A 182 12.36 -18.31 -2.26
C ASN A 182 10.99 -19.00 -2.24
N HIS A 183 9.93 -18.24 -2.07
CA HIS A 183 8.57 -18.74 -2.00
C HIS A 183 8.07 -19.28 -3.35
N THR A 184 7.27 -20.36 -3.33
CA THR A 184 6.79 -21.07 -4.54
C THR A 184 5.94 -20.20 -5.49
N ILE A 185 5.38 -19.10 -4.99
CA ILE A 185 4.70 -18.11 -5.85
C ILE A 185 5.65 -17.50 -6.91
N PHE A 186 6.97 -17.54 -6.68
CA PHE A 186 8.00 -17.02 -7.57
C PHE A 186 8.79 -18.13 -8.28
N ASP A 187 8.28 -19.37 -8.32
CA ASP A 187 8.94 -20.51 -9.00
C ASP A 187 9.08 -20.35 -10.53
N ASN A 188 8.36 -19.40 -11.12
CA ASN A 188 8.29 -19.16 -12.56
C ASN A 188 9.15 -17.98 -13.03
N VAL A 189 9.99 -17.40 -12.17
CA VAL A 189 10.96 -16.37 -12.55
C VAL A 189 12.14 -17.00 -13.31
N ALA A 190 12.77 -16.27 -14.23
CA ALA A 190 13.96 -16.77 -14.94
C ALA A 190 15.21 -16.73 -14.05
N SER A 191 15.41 -15.61 -13.37
CA SER A 191 16.47 -15.45 -12.38
C SER A 191 16.04 -14.48 -11.29
N LYS A 192 16.77 -14.47 -10.17
CA LYS A 192 16.49 -13.55 -9.07
C LYS A 192 17.73 -12.99 -8.41
N GLN A 193 17.62 -11.75 -7.97
CA GLN A 193 18.58 -11.08 -7.12
C GLN A 193 17.85 -10.49 -5.91
N SER A 194 18.33 -10.75 -4.70
CA SER A 194 17.76 -10.19 -3.47
C SER A 194 18.56 -9.01 -2.97
N LEU A 195 17.87 -7.91 -2.69
CA LEU A 195 18.38 -6.77 -1.95
C LEU A 195 17.63 -6.67 -0.62
N PHE A 196 18.37 -6.41 0.45
CA PHE A 196 17.80 -6.36 1.79
C PHE A 196 17.89 -4.98 2.41
N THR A 197 16.83 -4.60 3.13
CA THR A 197 16.77 -3.42 3.99
C THR A 197 16.44 -3.83 5.43
N THR A 198 16.29 -2.86 6.33
CA THR A 198 15.83 -3.10 7.70
C THR A 198 14.38 -3.61 7.70
N ALA A 199 14.06 -4.55 8.60
CA ALA A 199 12.69 -5.07 8.73
C ALA A 199 11.69 -4.02 9.23
N ARG A 200 12.17 -3.07 10.04
CA ARG A 200 11.39 -1.97 10.63
C ARG A 200 12.08 -0.66 10.33
N ASN A 201 11.28 0.39 10.14
CA ASN A 201 11.75 1.72 9.78
C ASN A 201 12.56 1.75 8.47
N ALA A 202 12.25 0.89 7.49
CA ALA A 202 12.93 0.81 6.19
C ALA A 202 13.06 2.17 5.46
N TRP A 203 12.20 3.14 5.80
CA TRP A 203 12.30 4.50 5.29
C TRP A 203 13.64 5.20 5.63
N SER A 204 14.28 4.87 6.76
CA SER A 204 15.59 5.42 7.11
C SER A 204 16.65 5.10 6.05
N ASP A 205 16.50 3.96 5.39
CA ASP A 205 17.47 3.39 4.45
C ASP A 205 17.02 3.61 3.00
N TYR A 206 16.02 4.46 2.77
CA TYR A 206 15.41 4.68 1.46
C TYR A 206 16.43 5.02 0.38
N ASN A 207 17.30 5.99 0.63
CA ASN A 207 18.28 6.45 -0.35
C ASN A 207 19.28 5.34 -0.72
N GLN A 208 19.69 4.52 0.25
CA GLN A 208 20.60 3.41 0.00
C GLN A 208 19.90 2.29 -0.77
N THR A 209 18.67 1.96 -0.36
CA THR A 209 17.82 0.98 -1.05
C THR A 209 17.62 1.37 -2.50
N TYR A 210 17.20 2.60 -2.77
CA TYR A 210 17.01 3.14 -4.12
C TYR A 210 18.30 3.02 -4.96
N LYS A 211 19.45 3.45 -4.43
CA LYS A 211 20.75 3.34 -5.11
C LYS A 211 21.11 1.89 -5.45
N ASN A 212 20.92 0.97 -4.52
CA ASN A 212 21.23 -0.46 -4.72
C ASN A 212 20.37 -1.05 -5.85
N VAL A 213 19.09 -0.67 -5.92
CA VAL A 213 18.19 -1.08 -7.01
C VAL A 213 18.68 -0.56 -8.35
N LEU A 214 19.08 0.72 -8.43
CA LEU A 214 19.61 1.28 -9.68
C LEU A 214 20.87 0.57 -10.14
N ILE A 215 21.73 0.14 -9.22
CA ILE A 215 22.94 -0.62 -9.55
C ILE A 215 22.58 -2.00 -10.09
N ALA A 216 21.69 -2.73 -9.39
CA ALA A 216 21.24 -4.06 -9.81
C ALA A 216 20.50 -4.04 -11.16
N ALA A 217 19.66 -3.02 -11.39
CA ALA A 217 18.88 -2.88 -12.61
C ALA A 217 19.74 -2.66 -13.88
N LYS A 218 20.98 -2.16 -13.76
CA LYS A 218 21.85 -1.88 -14.93
C LYS A 218 22.23 -3.12 -15.73
N SER A 219 22.29 -4.29 -15.11
CA SER A 219 22.68 -5.54 -15.77
C SER A 219 21.50 -6.32 -16.34
N ILE A 220 20.29 -5.75 -16.33
CA ILE A 220 19.06 -6.45 -16.73
C ILE A 220 18.37 -5.61 -17.81
N SER A 221 18.05 -6.23 -18.96
CA SER A 221 17.47 -5.51 -20.10
C SER A 221 16.01 -5.07 -19.90
N ASN A 222 15.30 -5.63 -18.91
CA ASN A 222 13.92 -5.31 -18.56
C ASN A 222 13.61 -5.66 -17.09
N PRO A 223 14.26 -4.97 -16.13
CA PRO A 223 14.20 -5.35 -14.72
C PRO A 223 12.78 -5.16 -14.20
N ILE A 224 12.28 -6.18 -13.50
CA ILE A 224 11.13 -6.03 -12.62
C ILE A 224 11.59 -6.07 -11.18
N VAL A 225 11.21 -5.04 -10.44
CA VAL A 225 11.45 -4.95 -9.01
C VAL A 225 10.20 -5.44 -8.29
N ILE A 226 10.38 -6.34 -7.33
CA ILE A 226 9.31 -6.82 -6.46
C ILE A 226 9.67 -6.42 -5.03
N CYS A 227 8.82 -5.63 -4.37
CA CYS A 227 9.12 -5.12 -3.03
C CYS A 227 8.03 -5.41 -1.99
N ALA A 228 8.48 -5.70 -0.77
CA ALA A 228 7.67 -5.99 0.39
C ALA A 228 8.30 -5.40 1.65
N ILE A 229 8.41 -4.08 1.69
CA ILE A 229 9.08 -3.31 2.76
C ILE A 229 8.15 -2.26 3.40
N GLY A 230 6.87 -2.62 3.50
CA GLY A 230 5.84 -1.78 4.11
C GLY A 230 5.67 -0.43 3.39
N PRO A 231 5.39 0.67 4.11
CA PRO A 231 5.16 1.99 3.53
C PRO A 231 6.30 2.52 2.64
N THR A 232 7.52 2.02 2.85
CA THR A 232 8.67 2.35 2.01
C THR A 232 8.51 1.80 0.58
N ALA A 233 7.83 0.66 0.43
CA ALA A 233 7.54 0.03 -0.86
C ALA A 233 6.65 0.92 -1.73
N SER A 234 5.64 1.57 -1.14
CA SER A 234 4.74 2.49 -1.85
C SER A 234 5.51 3.62 -2.52
N ILE A 235 6.42 4.26 -1.79
CA ILE A 235 7.23 5.35 -2.34
C ILE A 235 8.26 4.84 -3.35
N LEU A 236 8.93 3.72 -3.04
CA LEU A 236 9.95 3.14 -3.91
C LEU A 236 9.37 2.72 -5.25
N ALA A 237 8.20 2.08 -5.25
CA ALA A 237 7.53 1.66 -6.47
C ALA A 237 7.14 2.84 -7.36
N TYR A 238 6.69 3.93 -6.74
CA TYR A 238 6.41 5.17 -7.45
C TYR A 238 7.68 5.81 -8.02
N ASP A 239 8.76 5.94 -7.25
CA ASP A 239 9.96 6.63 -7.75
C ASP A 239 10.66 5.84 -8.86
N LEU A 240 10.72 4.52 -8.76
CA LEU A 240 11.29 3.67 -9.81
C LEU A 240 10.47 3.73 -11.11
N SER A 241 9.14 3.80 -11.01
CA SER A 241 8.29 3.88 -12.20
C SER A 241 8.53 5.17 -12.99
N ILE A 242 8.85 6.27 -12.32
CA ILE A 242 9.09 7.58 -12.95
C ILE A 242 10.37 7.56 -13.82
N ILE A 243 11.31 6.65 -13.51
CA ILE A 243 12.51 6.42 -14.31
C ILE A 243 12.40 5.15 -15.17
N ASN A 244 11.18 4.68 -15.44
CA ASN A 244 10.87 3.52 -16.28
C ASN A 244 11.44 2.18 -15.78
N ILE A 245 11.67 2.03 -14.48
CA ILE A 245 11.92 0.73 -13.86
C ILE A 245 10.60 0.24 -13.27
N GLN A 246 10.10 -0.89 -13.77
CA GLN A 246 8.87 -1.46 -13.25
C GLN A 246 9.08 -1.94 -11.82
N CYS A 247 8.20 -1.53 -10.91
CA CYS A 247 8.23 -1.97 -9.52
C CYS A 247 6.83 -2.33 -9.02
N LEU A 248 6.71 -3.54 -8.48
CA LEU A 248 5.49 -4.05 -7.88
C LEU A 248 5.62 -4.04 -6.36
N ASP A 249 4.92 -3.12 -5.71
CA ASP A 249 4.65 -3.24 -4.27
C ASP A 249 3.65 -4.38 -4.07
N ILE A 250 4.12 -5.54 -3.62
CA ILE A 250 3.27 -6.74 -3.41
C ILE A 250 3.23 -7.23 -1.96
N GLY A 251 3.80 -6.48 -1.01
CA GLY A 251 3.55 -6.64 0.43
C GLY A 251 3.46 -8.09 0.92
N HIS A 252 2.27 -8.50 1.38
CA HIS A 252 2.04 -9.81 2.02
C HIS A 252 1.66 -10.94 1.05
N ILE A 253 2.03 -10.83 -0.22
CA ILE A 253 1.59 -11.81 -1.22
C ILE A 253 1.98 -13.26 -0.88
N THR A 254 3.14 -13.48 -0.25
CA THR A 254 3.57 -14.83 0.18
C THR A 254 2.63 -15.39 1.24
N ASN A 255 2.28 -14.60 2.25
CA ASN A 255 1.32 -15.01 3.28
C ASN A 255 -0.09 -15.26 2.70
N ILE A 256 -0.51 -14.48 1.70
CA ILE A 256 -1.81 -14.70 1.05
C ILE A 256 -1.79 -15.98 0.23
N TYR A 257 -0.68 -16.29 -0.45
CA TYR A 257 -0.53 -17.59 -1.11
C TYR A 257 -0.63 -18.72 -0.09
N ASP A 258 0.13 -18.67 1.01
CA ASP A 258 0.10 -19.72 2.04
C ASP A 258 -1.30 -19.94 2.61
N LYS A 259 -2.03 -18.85 2.86
CA LYS A 259 -3.42 -18.93 3.32
C LYS A 259 -4.32 -19.66 2.32
N LEU A 260 -4.19 -19.34 1.03
CA LEU A 260 -5.06 -19.85 -0.03
C LEU A 260 -4.74 -21.29 -0.43
N PHE A 261 -3.46 -21.64 -0.50
CA PHE A 261 -3.00 -22.92 -1.03
C PHE A 261 -2.57 -23.90 0.07
N LEU A 262 -2.20 -23.42 1.26
CA LEU A 262 -1.65 -24.23 2.36
C LEU A 262 -2.49 -24.15 3.65
N ASN A 263 -3.66 -23.50 3.63
CA ASN A 263 -4.52 -23.27 4.79
C ASN A 263 -3.81 -22.57 5.97
N ALA A 264 -2.81 -21.73 5.69
CA ALA A 264 -2.13 -20.95 6.72
C ALA A 264 -3.01 -19.82 7.29
N ASP A 265 -2.58 -19.25 8.41
CA ASP A 265 -3.24 -18.13 9.06
C ASP A 265 -3.19 -16.83 8.23
N LYS A 266 -4.12 -15.92 8.52
CA LYS A 266 -4.11 -14.57 7.92
C LYS A 266 -2.85 -13.80 8.35
N PRO A 267 -2.28 -12.93 7.49
CA PRO A 267 -1.09 -12.14 7.83
C PRO A 267 -1.25 -11.33 9.13
N GLU A 268 -2.45 -10.90 9.45
CA GLU A 268 -2.78 -10.09 10.63
C GLU A 268 -2.77 -10.91 11.94
N ASN A 269 -2.89 -12.24 11.85
CA ASN A 269 -2.86 -13.16 12.99
C ASN A 269 -1.44 -13.64 13.33
N LEU A 270 -0.47 -13.40 12.44
CA LEU A 270 0.91 -13.82 12.63
C LEU A 270 1.70 -12.78 13.46
N PRO A 271 2.68 -13.20 14.28
CA PRO A 271 3.54 -12.28 15.02
C PRO A 271 4.19 -11.23 14.12
N ILE A 272 4.27 -9.99 14.62
CA ILE A 272 5.03 -8.92 13.96
C ILE A 272 6.52 -9.23 14.12
N GLN A 273 7.24 -9.29 13.01
CA GLN A 273 8.69 -9.42 12.93
C GLN A 273 9.32 -8.02 12.82
#